data_AF-A0A818D6N1-F1
#
_entry.id   AF-A0A818D6N1-F1
#
_cell.length_a   1.000
_cell.length_b   1.000
_cell.length_c   1.000
_cell.angle_alpha   90.00
_cell.angle_beta   90.00
_cell.angle_gamma   90.00
#
_symmetry.space_group_name_H-M   'P 1'
#
loop_
_entity.id
_entity.type
_entity.pdbx_description
1 polymer ?
#
loop_
_entity_poly.entity_id
_entity_poly.type
_entity_poly.pdbx_seq_one_letter_code
_entity_poly.pdbx_strand_id
1 'polypeptide(L)'
;MYTQREQLTVDADKVHTVFFASPEFLRYDSKNRISRHLHKKSDVWAAGVMFYLLFCGEFPWNDEKEYKHFCNDRFAQDIVVPVTGGYRMIIELLLRKNPDERSSAKETLKQLKAHPVFGKIVESLHKSFCPVDDVCYMEVPDDVRQETDLDHREKFAHPGDSDYHVLAVSADGLSENPKCRYGVYCYRYVILLYVKNDLQ
;
A
#
# COMPACT_ATOMS: atom_id res chain seq x y z
N MET A 1 -20.67 17.80 -6.13
CA MET A 1 -20.22 16.79 -7.12
C MET A 1 -19.41 15.73 -6.39
N TYR A 2 -19.96 14.52 -6.24
CA TYR A 2 -19.22 13.38 -5.71
C TYR A 2 -18.24 12.89 -6.78
N THR A 3 -16.94 12.99 -6.53
CA THR A 3 -15.94 12.38 -7.41
C THR A 3 -16.06 10.85 -7.30
N GLN A 4 -16.50 10.19 -8.37
CA GLN A 4 -16.51 8.73 -8.51
C GLN A 4 -15.06 8.21 -8.54
N ARG A 5 -14.43 8.10 -7.37
CA ARG A 5 -13.09 7.52 -7.17
C ARG A 5 -13.10 5.98 -7.15
N GLU A 6 -14.24 5.34 -7.46
CA GLU A 6 -14.41 3.89 -7.35
C GLU A 6 -13.90 3.09 -8.56
N GLN A 7 -13.43 3.74 -9.62
CA GLN A 7 -13.08 3.05 -10.88
C GLN A 7 -11.75 3.48 -11.47
N LEU A 8 -10.70 3.65 -10.66
CA LEU A 8 -9.33 3.58 -11.16
C LEU A 8 -8.93 2.10 -11.34
N THR A 9 -9.62 1.41 -12.24
CA THR A 9 -9.20 0.08 -12.72
C THR A 9 -8.41 0.31 -13.99
N VAL A 10 -7.13 0.62 -13.83
CA VAL A 10 -6.19 0.59 -14.96
C VAL A 10 -5.98 -0.88 -15.29
N ASP A 11 -6.15 -1.28 -16.56
CA ASP A 11 -5.69 -2.57 -17.07
C ASP A 11 -4.15 -2.57 -17.03
N ALA A 12 -3.60 -2.72 -15.83
CA ALA A 12 -2.20 -2.94 -15.61
C ALA A 12 -1.96 -4.44 -15.62
N ASP A 13 -0.99 -4.90 -16.41
CA ASP A 13 -0.42 -6.22 -16.23
C ASP A 13 -0.06 -6.40 -14.74
N LYS A 14 -0.42 -7.56 -14.17
CA LYS A 14 -0.16 -7.84 -12.76
C LYS A 14 1.35 -7.80 -12.52
N VAL A 15 1.87 -6.70 -11.96
CA VAL A 15 3.26 -6.64 -11.49
C VAL A 15 3.29 -7.08 -10.03
N HIS A 16 3.98 -8.17 -9.75
CA HIS A 16 4.10 -8.69 -8.39
C HIS A 16 5.32 -9.58 -8.20
N THR A 17 5.80 -9.68 -6.97
CA THR A 17 6.70 -10.77 -6.57
C THR A 17 5.84 -11.96 -6.14
N VAL A 18 6.01 -13.11 -6.80
CA VAL A 18 5.07 -14.22 -6.72
C VAL A 18 4.73 -14.62 -5.29
N PHE A 19 5.73 -14.87 -4.43
CA PHE A 19 5.51 -15.31 -3.04
C PHE A 19 4.83 -14.27 -2.13
N PHE A 20 4.85 -12.98 -2.50
CA PHE A 20 4.24 -11.92 -1.69
C PHE A 20 2.85 -11.51 -2.19
N ALA A 21 2.50 -11.87 -3.42
CA ALA A 21 1.18 -11.60 -3.98
C ALA A 21 0.13 -12.44 -3.27
N SER A 22 -0.94 -11.85 -2.77
CA SER A 22 -1.94 -12.56 -1.97
C SER A 22 -2.78 -13.57 -2.78
N PRO A 23 -3.43 -14.55 -2.11
CA PRO A 23 -4.20 -15.59 -2.80
C PRO A 23 -5.31 -15.05 -3.68
N GLU A 24 -6.07 -14.06 -3.20
CA GLU A 24 -7.13 -13.39 -3.97
C GLU A 24 -6.60 -12.65 -5.21
N PHE A 25 -5.31 -12.27 -5.21
CA PHE A 25 -4.64 -11.68 -6.35
C PHE A 25 -4.20 -12.72 -7.38
N LEU A 26 -3.77 -13.91 -6.94
CA LEU A 26 -3.23 -14.96 -7.80
C LEU A 26 -4.25 -16.00 -8.29
N ARG A 27 -5.48 -15.99 -7.75
CA ARG A 27 -6.55 -16.87 -8.22
C ARG A 27 -6.85 -16.71 -9.71
N TYR A 28 -7.16 -17.82 -10.38
CA TYR A 28 -7.50 -17.82 -11.81
C TYR A 28 -8.73 -16.98 -12.16
N ASP A 29 -9.69 -16.85 -11.25
CA ASP A 29 -10.90 -16.05 -11.43
C ASP A 29 -10.74 -14.58 -11.00
N SER A 30 -9.53 -14.16 -10.63
CA SER A 30 -9.23 -12.78 -10.25
C SER A 30 -9.30 -11.86 -11.48
N LYS A 31 -10.34 -11.02 -11.55
CA LYS A 31 -10.64 -10.14 -12.69
C LYS A 31 -9.76 -8.89 -12.80
N ASN A 32 -8.55 -8.86 -12.24
CA ASN A 32 -7.69 -7.66 -12.11
C ASN A 32 -8.34 -6.44 -11.44
N ARG A 33 -9.55 -6.58 -10.91
CA ARG A 33 -10.33 -5.53 -10.27
C ARG A 33 -10.47 -5.89 -8.80
N ILE A 34 -9.43 -5.55 -8.06
CA ILE A 34 -9.42 -5.73 -6.62
C ILE A 34 -9.97 -4.45 -5.99
N SER A 35 -10.95 -4.58 -5.09
CA SER A 35 -11.48 -3.43 -4.36
C SER A 35 -10.39 -2.81 -3.49
N ARG A 36 -10.49 -1.51 -3.17
CA ARG A 36 -9.53 -0.85 -2.26
C ARG A 36 -9.38 -1.60 -0.91
N HIS A 37 -10.46 -2.20 -0.43
CA HIS A 37 -10.44 -3.04 0.77
C HIS A 37 -9.49 -4.23 0.61
N LEU A 38 -9.63 -4.97 -0.49
CA LEU A 38 -8.81 -6.14 -0.77
C LEU A 38 -7.35 -5.78 -1.04
N HIS A 39 -7.05 -4.62 -1.64
CA HIS A 39 -5.65 -4.13 -1.75
C HIS A 39 -4.98 -4.02 -0.38
N LYS A 40 -5.67 -3.41 0.61
CA LYS A 40 -5.15 -3.33 1.98
C LYS A 40 -4.95 -4.71 2.59
N LYS A 41 -5.83 -5.67 2.29
CA LYS A 41 -5.68 -7.06 2.75
C LYS A 41 -4.51 -7.75 2.04
N SER A 42 -4.24 -7.46 0.77
CA SER A 42 -3.05 -7.94 0.05
C SER A 42 -1.76 -7.44 0.69
N ASP A 43 -1.70 -6.18 1.11
CA ASP A 43 -0.53 -5.64 1.81
C ASP A 43 -0.31 -6.34 3.17
N VAL A 44 -1.39 -6.61 3.91
CA VAL A 44 -1.35 -7.39 5.16
C VAL A 44 -0.82 -8.79 4.92
N TRP A 45 -1.21 -9.45 3.82
CA TRP A 45 -0.68 -10.75 3.44
C TRP A 45 0.82 -10.68 3.17
N ALA A 46 1.25 -9.72 2.35
CA ALA A 46 2.68 -9.53 2.05
C ALA A 46 3.50 -9.29 3.33
N ALA A 47 2.98 -8.49 4.26
CA ALA A 47 3.58 -8.31 5.58
C ALA A 47 3.65 -9.63 6.38
N GLY A 48 2.61 -10.46 6.33
CA GLY A 48 2.60 -11.79 6.94
C GLY A 48 3.69 -12.71 6.38
N VAL A 49 3.86 -12.73 5.06
CA VAL A 49 4.92 -13.52 4.40
C VAL A 49 6.30 -13.00 4.80
N MET A 50 6.48 -11.68 4.87
CA MET A 50 7.72 -11.06 5.37
C MET A 50 8.01 -11.48 6.81
N PHE A 51 7.01 -11.46 7.70
CA PHE A 51 7.21 -11.90 9.09
C PHE A 51 7.57 -13.37 9.15
N TYR A 52 6.89 -14.23 8.39
CA TYR A 52 7.23 -15.65 8.31
C TYR A 52 8.69 -15.85 7.89
N LEU A 53 9.13 -15.18 6.82
CA LEU A 53 10.51 -15.26 6.35
C LEU A 53 11.52 -14.78 7.40
N LEU A 54 11.24 -13.66 8.08
CA LEU A 54 12.12 -13.11 9.11
C LEU A 54 12.27 -14.02 10.34
N PHE A 55 11.19 -14.69 10.76
CA PHE A 55 11.19 -15.51 11.98
C PHE A 55 11.49 -16.99 11.73
N CYS A 56 11.13 -17.53 10.57
CA CYS A 56 11.33 -18.94 10.22
C CYS A 56 12.55 -19.15 9.31
N GLY A 57 13.04 -18.10 8.63
CA GLY A 57 14.21 -18.16 7.74
C GLY A 57 13.91 -18.75 6.36
N GLU A 58 12.68 -19.18 6.09
CA GLU A 58 12.23 -19.78 4.85
C GLU A 58 10.81 -19.31 4.50
N PHE A 59 10.35 -19.58 3.27
CA PHE A 59 8.97 -19.31 2.88
C PHE A 59 8.03 -20.41 3.41
N PRO A 60 6.73 -20.10 3.58
CA PRO A 60 5.73 -21.13 3.91
C PRO A 60 5.53 -22.23 2.87
N TRP A 61 6.11 -22.06 1.67
CA TRP A 61 6.00 -22.95 0.53
C TRP A 61 7.41 -23.23 -0.02
N ASN A 62 7.61 -24.42 -0.57
CA ASN A 62 8.90 -24.82 -1.13
C ASN A 62 9.18 -24.14 -2.47
N ASP A 63 8.13 -23.91 -3.27
CA ASP A 63 8.25 -23.31 -4.59
C ASP A 63 6.98 -22.55 -5.04
N GLU A 64 7.09 -21.90 -6.20
CA GLU A 64 6.01 -21.13 -6.80
C GLU A 64 4.82 -22.01 -7.23
N LYS A 65 5.06 -23.28 -7.57
CA LYS A 65 4.01 -24.19 -8.01
C LYS A 65 3.13 -24.61 -6.84
N GLU A 66 3.74 -24.95 -5.71
CA GLU A 66 3.06 -25.22 -4.44
C GLU A 66 2.26 -24.00 -4.01
N TYR A 67 2.86 -22.80 -4.08
CA TYR A 67 2.14 -21.59 -3.71
C TYR A 67 0.94 -21.31 -4.62
N LYS A 68 1.09 -21.45 -5.95
CA LYS A 68 -0.02 -21.31 -6.89
C LYS A 68 -1.11 -22.34 -6.66
N HIS A 69 -0.75 -23.57 -6.30
CA HIS A 69 -1.72 -24.60 -5.95
C HIS A 69 -2.50 -24.22 -4.69
N PHE A 70 -1.79 -23.80 -3.64
CA PHE A 70 -2.39 -23.27 -2.42
C PHE A 70 -3.37 -22.13 -2.70
N CYS A 71 -3.02 -21.17 -3.57
CA CYS A 71 -3.89 -20.04 -3.91
C CYS A 71 -5.19 -20.46 -4.61
N ASN A 72 -5.14 -21.51 -5.44
CA ASN A 72 -6.26 -21.91 -6.30
C ASN A 72 -7.09 -23.08 -5.75
N ASP A 73 -6.59 -23.85 -4.80
CA ASP A 73 -7.36 -24.89 -4.13
C ASP A 73 -8.34 -24.27 -3.12
N ARG A 74 -9.66 -24.42 -3.31
CA ARG A 74 -10.65 -23.84 -2.40
C ARG A 74 -10.66 -24.46 -1.00
N PHE A 75 -10.09 -25.65 -0.84
CA PHE A 75 -10.09 -26.39 0.43
C PHE A 75 -8.74 -26.33 1.15
N ALA A 76 -7.73 -25.67 0.58
CA ALA A 76 -6.44 -25.54 1.24
C ALA A 76 -6.61 -24.83 2.59
N GLN A 77 -6.09 -25.47 3.64
CA GLN A 77 -6.08 -24.94 4.99
C GLN A 77 -5.13 -23.73 5.10
N ASP A 78 -5.33 -22.90 6.12
CA ASP A 78 -4.40 -21.81 6.41
C ASP A 78 -2.99 -22.33 6.74
N ILE A 79 -2.00 -21.47 6.54
CA ILE A 79 -0.60 -21.77 6.83
C ILE A 79 -0.43 -22.02 8.33
N VAL A 80 0.15 -23.17 8.67
CA VAL A 80 0.50 -23.50 10.06
C VAL A 80 1.88 -22.94 10.37
N VAL A 81 1.94 -22.07 11.37
CA VAL A 81 3.19 -21.46 11.81
C VAL A 81 3.78 -22.28 12.98
N PRO A 82 5.08 -22.60 12.97
CA PRO A 82 5.72 -23.28 14.09
C PRO A 82 5.46 -22.58 15.43
N VAL A 83 5.27 -23.35 16.51
CA VAL A 83 4.88 -22.83 17.85
C VAL A 83 6.02 -22.08 18.56
N THR A 84 7.20 -22.02 17.95
CA THR A 84 8.38 -21.40 18.54
C THR A 84 8.26 -19.87 18.58
N GLY A 85 8.78 -19.25 19.64
CA GLY A 85 9.07 -17.80 19.68
C GLY A 85 7.89 -16.82 19.79
N GLY A 86 6.65 -17.28 20.04
CA GLY A 86 5.51 -16.40 20.34
C GLY A 86 5.02 -15.52 19.16
N TYR A 87 5.56 -15.70 17.96
CA TYR A 87 5.15 -14.98 16.76
C TYR A 87 4.05 -15.68 15.97
N ARG A 88 3.79 -16.96 16.28
CA ARG A 88 2.76 -17.78 15.65
C ARG A 88 1.42 -17.06 15.50
N MET A 89 0.88 -16.56 16.61
CA MET A 89 -0.44 -15.91 16.62
C MET A 89 -0.50 -14.72 15.65
N ILE A 90 0.52 -13.87 15.64
CA ILE A 90 0.55 -12.68 14.78
C ILE A 90 0.63 -13.09 13.31
N ILE A 91 1.50 -14.04 12.98
CA ILE A 91 1.67 -14.49 11.60
C ILE A 91 0.40 -15.18 11.08
N GLU A 92 -0.25 -16.02 11.90
CA GLU A 92 -1.53 -16.66 11.55
C GLU A 92 -2.67 -15.65 11.35
N LEU A 93 -2.67 -14.51 12.06
CA LEU A 93 -3.64 -13.43 11.83
C LEU A 93 -3.43 -12.71 10.48
N LEU A 94 -2.17 -12.58 10.05
CA LEU A 94 -1.79 -11.94 8.78
C LEU A 94 -1.96 -12.87 7.58
N LEU A 95 -1.73 -14.18 7.77
CA LEU A 95 -1.70 -15.20 6.72
C LEU A 95 -2.99 -16.01 6.61
N ARG A 96 -4.13 -15.45 7.03
CA ARG A 96 -5.44 -16.02 6.67
C ARG A 96 -5.62 -15.95 5.16
N LYS A 97 -5.92 -17.09 4.57
CA LYS A 97 -6.14 -17.21 3.14
C LYS A 97 -7.38 -16.43 2.70
N ASN A 98 -8.48 -16.56 3.45
CA ASN A 98 -9.66 -15.74 3.23
C ASN A 98 -9.38 -14.29 3.65
N PRO A 99 -9.40 -13.30 2.73
CA PRO A 99 -9.10 -11.91 3.06
C PRO A 99 -10.07 -11.29 4.07
N ASP A 100 -11.31 -11.80 4.18
CA ASP A 100 -12.30 -11.29 5.13
C ASP A 100 -11.99 -11.72 6.56
N GLU A 101 -11.42 -12.92 6.73
CA GLU A 101 -10.94 -13.45 8.03
C GLU A 101 -9.55 -12.92 8.40
N ARG A 102 -8.78 -12.44 7.41
CA ARG A 102 -7.46 -11.84 7.59
C ARG A 102 -7.58 -10.58 8.44
N SER A 103 -6.70 -10.42 9.43
CA SER A 103 -6.69 -9.23 10.27
C SER A 103 -6.42 -7.96 9.45
N SER A 104 -6.80 -6.79 9.96
CA SER A 104 -6.32 -5.53 9.38
C SER A 104 -4.93 -5.18 9.92
N ALA A 105 -4.17 -4.34 9.22
CA ALA A 105 -2.90 -3.84 9.74
C ALA A 105 -3.07 -3.16 11.12
N LYS A 106 -4.13 -2.36 11.27
CA LYS A 106 -4.46 -1.67 12.52
C LYS A 106 -4.75 -2.65 13.67
N GLU A 107 -5.58 -3.65 13.43
CA GLU A 107 -5.91 -4.64 14.46
C GLU A 107 -4.69 -5.49 14.80
N THR A 108 -3.90 -5.89 13.80
CA THR A 108 -2.66 -6.65 14.04
C THR A 108 -1.66 -5.85 14.88
N LEU A 109 -1.51 -4.55 14.61
CA LEU A 109 -0.66 -3.68 15.42
C LEU A 109 -1.14 -3.61 16.88
N LYS A 110 -2.46 -3.57 17.10
CA LYS A 110 -3.03 -3.62 18.46
C LYS A 110 -2.70 -4.94 19.17
N GLN A 111 -2.81 -6.06 18.46
CA GLN A 111 -2.42 -7.38 19.00
C GLN A 111 -0.92 -7.46 19.28
N LEU A 112 -0.08 -6.91 18.41
CA LEU A 112 1.37 -6.79 18.61
C LEU A 112 1.72 -5.99 19.86
N LYS A 113 1.07 -4.84 20.07
CA LYS A 113 1.23 -4.00 21.26
C LYS A 113 0.86 -4.74 22.55
N ALA A 114 -0.19 -5.56 22.50
CA ALA A 114 -0.65 -6.34 23.66
C ALA A 114 0.17 -7.61 23.93
N HIS A 115 1.02 -8.03 22.99
CA HIS A 115 1.75 -9.29 23.11
C HIS A 115 2.94 -9.18 24.07
N PRO A 116 3.18 -10.14 24.99
CA PRO A 116 4.23 -10.04 26.03
C PRO A 116 5.65 -9.81 25.51
N VAL A 117 5.96 -10.36 24.33
CA VAL A 117 7.28 -10.24 23.69
C VAL A 117 7.32 -9.06 22.70
N PHE A 118 6.26 -8.89 21.90
CA PHE A 118 6.26 -7.88 20.83
C PHE A 118 5.93 -6.49 21.34
N GLY A 119 5.14 -6.36 22.41
CA GLY A 119 4.82 -5.07 23.02
C GLY A 119 6.08 -4.29 23.37
N LYS A 120 7.08 -4.93 23.98
CA LYS A 120 8.38 -4.32 24.31
C LYS A 120 9.14 -3.85 23.06
N ILE A 121 9.11 -4.65 21.98
CA ILE A 121 9.75 -4.30 20.71
C ILE A 121 9.04 -3.09 20.10
N VAL A 122 7.70 -3.11 20.05
CA VAL A 122 6.89 -2.02 19.50
C VAL A 122 7.06 -0.73 20.30
N GLU A 123 7.10 -0.80 21.63
CA GLU A 123 7.39 0.35 22.50
C GLU A 123 8.78 0.92 22.24
N SER A 124 9.80 0.08 22.03
CA SER A 124 11.14 0.53 21.67
C SER A 124 11.15 1.21 20.29
N LEU A 125 10.44 0.65 19.31
CA LEU A 125 10.34 1.23 17.97
C LEU A 125 9.62 2.58 17.99
N HIS A 126 8.58 2.75 18.80
CA HIS A 126 7.88 4.03 18.97
C HIS A 126 8.77 5.17 19.49
N LYS A 127 9.89 4.85 20.16
CA LYS A 127 10.88 5.85 20.59
C LYS A 127 11.84 6.26 19.48
N SER A 128 12.00 5.41 18.46
CA SER A 128 12.98 5.57 17.38
C SER A 128 12.35 5.95 16.03
N PHE A 129 11.07 5.68 15.86
CA PHE A 129 10.30 5.98 14.65
C PHE A 129 9.12 6.89 15.02
N CYS A 130 8.78 7.85 14.15
CA CYS A 130 7.57 8.64 14.32
C CYS A 130 6.38 7.70 14.56
N PRO A 131 5.50 8.00 15.53
CA PRO A 131 4.37 7.14 15.83
C PRO A 131 3.58 6.83 14.54
N VAL A 132 3.28 5.54 14.33
CA VAL A 132 2.50 5.08 13.15
C VAL A 132 1.17 5.82 13.03
N ASP A 133 0.60 6.22 14.18
CA ASP A 133 -0.61 7.02 14.25
C ASP A 133 -0.37 8.44 13.71
N ASP A 134 0.80 9.04 13.96
CA ASP A 134 1.15 10.40 13.51
C ASP A 134 1.43 10.48 12.01
N VAL A 135 1.84 9.40 11.33
CA VAL A 135 2.01 9.39 9.87
C VAL A 135 0.69 9.71 9.15
N CYS A 136 -0.46 9.32 9.74
CA CYS A 136 -1.78 9.65 9.21
C CYS A 136 -2.28 11.04 9.64
N TYR A 137 -1.66 11.65 10.66
CA TYR A 137 -2.00 12.96 11.21
C TYR A 137 -0.90 14.00 11.00
N MET A 138 0.10 13.71 10.17
CA MET A 138 1.09 14.70 9.76
C MET A 138 0.34 15.84 9.10
N GLU A 139 0.13 16.91 9.87
CA GLU A 139 -0.27 18.19 9.32
C GLU A 139 0.88 18.63 8.46
N VAL A 140 0.75 18.44 7.14
CA VAL A 140 1.63 19.07 6.17
C VAL A 140 1.56 20.57 6.48
N PRO A 141 2.65 21.20 6.95
CA PRO A 141 2.69 22.62 7.27
C PRO A 141 2.22 23.44 6.07
N ASP A 142 1.54 24.55 6.33
CA ASP A 142 0.90 25.33 5.26
C ASP A 142 1.92 25.88 4.25
N ASP A 143 3.17 26.08 4.65
CA ASP A 143 4.31 26.41 3.79
C ASP A 143 4.71 25.27 2.84
N VAL A 144 4.59 24.00 3.26
CA VAL A 144 4.76 22.84 2.38
C VAL A 144 3.51 22.59 1.53
N ARG A 145 2.31 22.89 2.05
CA ARG A 145 1.07 22.85 1.25
C ARG A 145 1.07 23.86 0.12
N GLN A 146 1.71 25.01 0.30
CA GLN A 146 1.88 26.02 -0.76
C GLN A 146 2.76 25.51 -1.91
N GLU A 147 3.68 24.57 -1.68
CA GLU A 147 4.42 23.90 -2.76
C GLU A 147 3.65 22.73 -3.41
N THR A 148 2.64 22.18 -2.72
CA THR A 148 1.74 21.13 -3.23
C THR A 148 0.31 21.62 -3.48
N ASP A 149 0.14 22.92 -3.68
CA ASP A 149 -0.53 23.53 -4.82
C ASP A 149 -1.81 22.79 -5.29
N LEU A 150 -2.86 22.85 -4.44
CA LEU A 150 -4.27 22.79 -4.89
C LEU A 150 -4.54 23.86 -5.95
N ASP A 151 -3.80 24.97 -5.90
CA ASP A 151 -3.77 26.05 -6.88
C ASP A 151 -3.06 25.65 -8.20
N HIS A 152 -2.17 24.64 -8.18
CA HIS A 152 -1.43 24.17 -9.38
C HIS A 152 -2.38 23.63 -10.42
N ARG A 153 -3.34 22.84 -9.93
CA ARG A 153 -4.23 22.09 -10.79
C ARG A 153 -5.27 23.00 -11.43
N GLU A 154 -5.56 24.14 -10.80
CA GLU A 154 -6.41 25.19 -11.35
C GLU A 154 -5.66 26.08 -12.35
N LYS A 155 -4.33 26.25 -12.19
CA LYS A 155 -3.50 27.14 -13.00
C LYS A 155 -2.76 26.49 -14.18
N PHE A 156 -2.63 25.16 -14.19
CA PHE A 156 -1.85 24.46 -15.21
C PHE A 156 -2.60 23.27 -15.81
N ALA A 157 -2.49 23.09 -17.13
CA ALA A 157 -3.09 21.95 -17.84
C ALA A 157 -2.27 20.66 -17.64
N HIS A 158 -2.94 19.54 -17.29
CA HIS A 158 -2.28 18.24 -17.04
C HIS A 158 -2.61 17.18 -18.10
N PRO A 159 -1.67 16.28 -18.43
CA PRO A 159 -1.93 15.18 -19.36
C PRO A 159 -3.05 14.27 -18.83
N GLY A 160 -4.16 14.20 -19.57
CA GLY A 160 -5.36 13.43 -19.21
C GLY A 160 -6.57 14.27 -18.82
N ASP A 161 -6.42 15.60 -18.65
CA ASP A 161 -7.56 16.50 -18.51
C ASP A 161 -8.31 16.60 -19.86
N SER A 162 -9.64 16.75 -19.81
CA SER A 162 -10.51 16.76 -21.01
C SER A 162 -10.20 17.90 -21.98
N ASP A 163 -9.59 18.97 -21.47
CA ASP A 163 -9.22 20.20 -22.16
C ASP A 163 -7.70 20.33 -22.39
N TYR A 164 -6.91 19.29 -22.05
CA TYR A 164 -5.45 19.30 -22.16
C TYR A 164 -4.98 19.73 -23.55
N HIS A 165 -5.61 19.21 -24.62
CA HIS A 165 -5.24 19.52 -26.00
C HIS A 165 -5.67 20.92 -26.46
N VAL A 166 -6.62 21.56 -25.78
CA VAL A 166 -7.09 22.92 -26.09
C VAL A 166 -6.18 23.96 -25.43
N LEU A 167 -5.79 23.72 -24.18
CA LEU A 167 -4.92 24.62 -23.41
C LEU A 167 -3.42 24.46 -23.77
N ALA A 168 -3.01 23.28 -24.21
CA ALA A 168 -1.61 22.99 -24.56
C ALA A 168 -1.09 23.64 -25.86
N VAL A 169 -1.96 24.22 -26.69
CA VAL A 169 -1.64 24.52 -28.11
C VAL A 169 -1.53 26.01 -28.44
N SER A 170 -1.91 26.96 -27.59
CA SER A 170 -1.70 28.38 -27.92
C SER A 170 -0.29 28.84 -27.58
N ALA A 171 0.59 28.77 -28.59
CA ALA A 171 1.91 29.43 -28.60
C ALA A 171 1.81 30.97 -28.65
N ASP A 172 0.60 31.53 -28.70
CA ASP A 172 0.36 32.94 -29.02
C ASP A 172 -0.02 33.79 -27.78
N GLY A 173 0.26 33.29 -26.57
CA GLY A 173 0.16 34.08 -25.33
C GLY A 173 -1.26 34.41 -24.85
N LEU A 174 -2.29 33.73 -25.36
CA LEU A 174 -3.70 33.92 -24.98
C LEU A 174 -4.35 32.67 -24.34
N SER A 175 -3.55 31.72 -23.85
CA SER A 175 -4.07 30.60 -23.04
C SER A 175 -4.25 31.06 -21.59
N GLU A 176 -5.40 30.78 -21.00
CA GLU A 176 -5.64 31.06 -19.57
C GLU A 176 -4.75 30.21 -18.64
N ASN A 177 -4.26 29.03 -19.08
CA ASN A 177 -3.48 28.12 -18.24
C ASN A 177 -2.29 27.44 -18.96
N PRO A 178 -1.03 27.78 -18.61
CA PRO A 178 0.17 27.17 -19.21
C PRO A 178 0.33 25.66 -18.90
N LYS A 179 1.18 24.97 -19.68
CA LYS A 179 1.50 23.55 -19.47
C LYS A 179 2.17 23.32 -18.11
N CYS A 180 1.72 22.30 -17.38
CA CYS A 180 2.39 21.84 -16.15
C CYS A 180 3.83 21.38 -16.44
N ARG A 181 4.82 22.00 -15.79
CA ARG A 181 6.26 21.62 -15.89
C ARG A 181 6.57 20.21 -15.39
N TYR A 182 5.70 19.63 -14.56
CA TYR A 182 5.86 18.30 -13.98
C TYR A 182 5.15 17.20 -14.80
N GLY A 183 4.36 17.57 -15.81
CA GLY A 183 3.68 16.65 -16.72
C GLY A 183 2.94 15.53 -16.01
N VAL A 184 3.18 14.28 -16.43
CA VAL A 184 2.57 13.07 -15.84
C VAL A 184 3.08 12.74 -14.43
N TYR A 185 4.01 13.49 -13.84
CA TYR A 185 4.60 13.20 -12.54
C TYR A 185 4.08 14.11 -11.41
N CYS A 186 3.17 15.03 -11.71
CA CYS A 186 2.65 16.01 -10.75
C CYS A 186 2.00 15.37 -9.49
N TYR A 187 1.42 14.18 -9.61
CA TYR A 187 0.77 13.47 -8.48
C TYR A 187 1.73 12.65 -7.59
N ARG A 188 3.03 12.59 -7.92
CA ARG A 188 3.99 11.69 -7.26
C ARG A 188 4.90 12.33 -6.21
N TYR A 189 4.86 13.66 -6.04
CA TYR A 189 5.85 14.37 -5.19
C TYR A 189 5.51 14.48 -3.70
N VAL A 190 4.36 13.98 -3.25
CA VAL A 190 3.85 14.23 -1.88
C VAL A 190 4.60 13.44 -0.78
N ILE A 191 5.40 12.42 -1.10
CA ILE A 191 5.92 11.49 -0.06
C ILE A 191 7.42 11.63 0.23
N LEU A 192 8.23 12.27 -0.63
CA LEU A 192 9.69 12.17 -0.54
C LEU A 192 10.43 13.32 0.18
N LEU A 193 9.76 14.43 0.52
CA LEU A 193 10.46 15.61 1.07
C LEU A 193 10.61 15.60 2.60
N TYR A 194 9.83 14.82 3.34
CA TYR A 194 9.87 14.85 4.81
C TYR A 194 11.01 14.06 5.46
N VAL A 195 11.62 13.11 4.75
CA VAL A 195 12.68 12.26 5.34
C VAL A 195 14.03 12.98 5.42
N LYS A 196 14.20 14.13 4.75
CA LYS A 196 15.51 14.81 4.66
C LYS A 196 15.75 15.91 5.70
N ASN A 197 14.72 16.44 6.36
CA ASN A 197 14.87 17.62 7.21
C ASN A 197 14.98 17.32 8.72
N ASP A 198 14.73 16.09 9.17
CA ASP A 198 14.87 15.70 10.59
C ASP A 198 16.24 15.06 10.92
N LEU A 199 17.24 15.16 10.03
CA LEU A 199 18.61 14.65 10.22
C LEU A 199 19.68 15.75 10.25
N GLN A 200 19.32 16.99 10.61
CA GLN A 200 20.27 18.06 10.97
C GLN A 200 20.04 18.53 12.39
#